data_AF-A0A1R3X9W0-F1
#
_entry.id   AF-A0A1R3X9W0-F1
#
_cell.length_a   1.000
_cell.length_b   1.000
_cell.length_c   1.000
_cell.angle_alpha   90.00
_cell.angle_beta   90.00
_cell.angle_gamma   90.00
#
_symmetry.space_group_name_H-M   'P 1'
#
loop_
_entity.id
_entity.type
_entity.pdbx_description
1 polymer ?
#
loop_
_entity_poly.entity_id
_entity_poly.type
_entity_poly.pdbx_seq_one_letter_code
_entity_poly.pdbx_strand_id
1 'polypeptide(L)'
;MDDEWGYTLTFEVDKNATTFRFAGAELPAANGFYRESGAWVSGNTYPLQGGLIEGSKMANGKWRVKADVTVLPATSSSLAKRVTFDTVFEK
;
A
#
# COMPACT_ATOMS: atom_id res chain seq x y z
N MET A 1 26.16 -9.60 0.75
CA MET A 1 25.29 -8.85 -0.17
C MET A 1 23.90 -9.21 0.28
N ASP A 2 23.17 -8.25 0.81
CA ASP A 2 21.89 -8.52 1.44
C ASP A 2 20.83 -8.59 0.35
N ASP A 3 20.41 -9.81 0.02
CA ASP A 3 19.32 -10.14 -0.90
C ASP A 3 17.95 -9.80 -0.26
N GLU A 4 17.85 -8.65 0.42
CA GLU A 4 16.65 -8.28 1.15
C GLU A 4 15.56 -7.88 0.15
N TRP A 5 14.60 -8.79 -0.03
CA TRP A 5 13.38 -8.53 -0.78
C TRP A 5 12.42 -7.71 0.09
N GLY A 6 12.02 -6.56 -0.41
CA GLY A 6 11.11 -5.65 0.25
C GLY A 6 9.98 -5.22 -0.67
N TYR A 7 8.95 -4.65 -0.06
CA TYR A 7 7.87 -4.02 -0.77
C TYR A 7 7.48 -2.72 -0.09
N THR A 8 6.99 -1.77 -0.88
CA THR A 8 6.49 -0.47 -0.40
C THR A 8 5.09 -0.26 -0.95
N LEU A 9 4.14 -0.01 -0.05
CA LEU A 9 2.83 0.52 -0.42
C LEU A 9 2.82 2.02 -0.13
N THR A 10 2.59 2.81 -1.16
CA THR A 10 2.45 4.27 -1.05
C THR A 10 1.02 4.65 -1.36
N PHE A 11 0.46 5.59 -0.61
CA PHE A 11 -0.86 6.18 -0.84
C PHE A 11 -0.88 7.58 -0.22
N GLU A 12 -1.78 8.43 -0.72
CA GLU A 12 -1.92 9.80 -0.21
C GLU A 12 -3.15 9.93 0.68
N VAL A 13 -3.05 10.73 1.74
CA VAL A 13 -4.15 11.04 2.66
C VAL A 13 -4.23 12.55 2.87
N ASP A 14 -5.43 13.08 3.07
CA ASP A 14 -5.60 14.49 3.39
C ASP A 14 -4.89 14.81 4.73
N LYS A 15 -4.05 15.86 4.73
CA LYS A 15 -3.26 16.26 5.89
C LYS A 15 -4.11 16.57 7.14
N ASN A 16 -5.33 17.05 6.93
CA ASN A 16 -6.29 17.42 7.97
C ASN A 16 -7.17 16.24 8.40
N ALA A 17 -7.18 15.12 7.66
CA ALA A 17 -7.99 13.96 8.01
C ALA A 17 -7.60 13.38 9.38
N THR A 18 -8.60 13.01 10.18
CA THR A 18 -8.43 12.22 11.41
C THR A 18 -8.64 10.74 11.16
N THR A 19 -9.36 10.41 10.10
CA THR A 19 -9.61 9.06 9.60
C THR A 19 -9.63 9.06 8.08
N PHE A 20 -9.23 7.97 7.44
CA PHE A 20 -9.42 7.77 6.01
C PHE A 20 -9.85 6.32 5.74
N ARG A 21 -10.52 6.12 4.61
CA ARG A 21 -10.93 4.81 4.12
C ARG A 21 -11.04 4.86 2.61
N PHE A 22 -10.25 4.03 1.94
CA PHE A 22 -10.28 3.80 0.50
C PHE A 22 -10.71 2.36 0.26
N ALA A 23 -11.79 2.14 -0.48
CA ALA A 23 -12.30 0.80 -0.73
C ALA A 23 -12.64 0.58 -2.20
N GLY A 24 -12.46 -0.66 -2.67
CA GLY A 24 -12.88 -1.06 -4.01
C GLY A 24 -12.31 -0.17 -5.12
N ALA A 25 -13.19 0.43 -5.93
CA ALA A 25 -12.82 1.27 -7.06
C ALA A 25 -12.26 2.66 -6.68
N GLU A 26 -12.30 3.04 -5.39
CA GLU A 26 -11.73 4.30 -4.91
C GLU A 26 -10.22 4.21 -4.66
N LEU A 27 -9.67 3.00 -4.58
CA LEU A 27 -8.24 2.75 -4.37
C LEU A 27 -7.32 3.29 -5.48
N PRO A 28 -7.64 3.08 -6.78
CA PRO A 28 -6.91 3.72 -7.86
C PRO A 28 -6.93 5.26 -7.78
N ALA A 29 -8.01 5.84 -7.25
CA ALA A 29 -8.14 7.29 -7.10
C ALA A 29 -7.34 7.86 -5.92
N ALA A 30 -6.94 7.03 -4.96
CA ALA A 30 -6.10 7.42 -3.82
C ALA A 30 -4.60 7.57 -4.18
N ASN A 31 -4.26 7.59 -5.48
CA ASN A 31 -2.89 7.57 -6.01
C ASN A 31 -2.02 6.48 -5.37
N GLY A 32 -2.65 5.34 -5.04
CA GLY A 32 -1.98 4.24 -4.36
C GLY A 32 -1.13 3.41 -5.33
N PHE A 33 0.09 3.08 -4.93
CA PHE A 33 0.95 2.18 -5.71
C PHE A 33 1.77 1.23 -4.84
N TYR A 34 1.98 0.04 -5.38
CA TYR A 34 2.79 -1.01 -4.77
C TYR A 34 4.09 -1.16 -5.56
N ARG A 35 5.23 -1.13 -4.87
CA ARG A 35 6.55 -1.29 -5.47
C ARG A 35 7.30 -2.45 -4.82
N GLU A 36 7.90 -3.30 -5.64
CA GLU A 36 8.80 -4.35 -5.17
C GLU A 36 10.25 -3.87 -5.28
N SER A 37 11.08 -4.18 -4.30
CA SER A 37 12.49 -3.81 -4.23
C SER A 37 13.36 -4.98 -3.79
N GLY A 38 14.56 -5.10 -4.36
CA GLY A 38 15.48 -6.22 -4.10
C GLY A 38 16.48 -6.38 -5.26
N ALA A 39 17.57 -7.10 -5.02
CA ALA A 39 18.70 -7.21 -5.97
C ALA A 39 18.30 -7.76 -7.36
N TRP A 40 17.22 -8.55 -7.43
CA TRP A 40 16.75 -9.23 -8.65
C TRP A 40 15.32 -8.86 -9.06
N VAL A 41 14.70 -7.89 -8.41
CA VAL A 41 13.39 -7.37 -8.85
C VAL A 41 13.61 -6.08 -9.62
N SER A 42 13.14 -6.05 -10.88
CA SER A 42 12.92 -4.78 -11.56
C SER A 42 11.99 -3.98 -10.66
N GLY A 43 12.41 -2.79 -10.24
CA GLY A 43 11.72 -1.95 -9.25
C GLY A 43 10.39 -1.37 -9.74
N ASN A 44 9.54 -2.25 -10.26
CA ASN A 44 8.29 -2.01 -10.94
C ASN A 44 7.27 -1.49 -9.94
N THR A 45 6.50 -0.52 -10.41
CA THR A 45 5.40 0.07 -9.68
C THR A 45 4.11 -0.47 -10.26
N TYR A 46 3.24 -1.00 -9.41
CA TYR A 46 1.99 -1.63 -9.80
C TYR A 46 0.81 -0.85 -9.20
N PRO A 47 -0.23 -0.55 -9.98
CA PRO A 47 -1.42 0.09 -9.47
C PRO A 47 -2.22 -0.87 -8.59
N LEU A 48 -2.88 -0.31 -7.57
CA LEU A 48 -3.82 -1.07 -6.74
C LEU A 48 -5.09 -1.34 -7.55
N GLN A 49 -5.54 -2.60 -7.58
CA GLN A 49 -6.75 -3.00 -8.33
C GLN A 49 -8.01 -2.96 -7.47
N GLY A 50 -7.85 -3.05 -6.14
CA GLY A 50 -8.95 -3.03 -5.21
C GLY A 50 -8.54 -3.50 -3.83
N GLY A 51 -9.52 -3.58 -2.93
CA GLY A 51 -9.31 -3.92 -1.52
C GLY A 51 -9.77 -2.82 -0.58
N LEU A 52 -9.08 -2.66 0.54
CA LEU A 52 -9.35 -1.70 1.59
C LEU A 52 -8.03 -1.14 2.14
N ILE A 53 -7.89 0.18 2.19
CA ILE A 53 -6.89 0.84 3.04
C ILE A 53 -7.64 1.79 3.95
N GLU A 54 -7.46 1.64 5.25
CA GLU A 54 -8.09 2.50 6.24
C GLU A 54 -7.09 2.89 7.32
N GLY A 55 -7.32 4.04 7.93
CA GLY A 55 -6.49 4.47 9.04
C GLY A 55 -7.14 5.51 9.91
N SER A 56 -6.62 5.62 11.12
CA SER A 56 -7.07 6.59 12.12
C SER A 56 -5.89 7.22 12.85
N LYS A 57 -5.97 8.53 13.08
CA LYS A 57 -5.03 9.26 13.93
C LYS A 57 -5.22 8.82 15.37
N MET A 58 -4.11 8.49 16.01
CA MET A 58 -4.01 8.23 17.44
C MET A 58 -3.73 9.54 18.18
N ALA A 59 -4.04 9.59 19.48
CA ALA A 59 -3.93 10.79 20.32
C ALA A 59 -2.50 11.39 20.37
N ASN A 60 -1.48 10.60 20.10
CA ASN A 60 -0.07 11.00 20.06
C ASN A 60 0.41 11.43 18.66
N GLY A 61 -0.50 11.66 17.71
CA GLY A 61 -0.17 12.03 16.33
C GLY A 61 0.32 10.88 15.45
N LYS A 62 0.40 9.65 15.99
CA LYS A 62 0.67 8.44 15.21
C LYS A 62 -0.55 8.06 14.38
N TRP A 63 -0.34 7.28 13.33
CA TRP A 63 -1.42 6.71 12.54
C TRP A 63 -1.45 5.20 12.71
N ARG A 64 -2.58 4.63 13.06
CA ARG A 64 -2.79 3.20 12.83
C ARG A 64 -3.39 3.02 11.44
N VAL A 65 -2.70 2.28 10.60
CA VAL A 65 -3.09 2.02 9.22
C VAL A 65 -3.24 0.52 9.02
N LYS A 66 -4.36 0.13 8.40
CA LYS A 66 -4.63 -1.21 7.92
C LYS A 66 -4.77 -1.18 6.42
N ALA A 67 -4.12 -2.12 5.75
CA ALA A 67 -4.29 -2.33 4.32
C ALA A 67 -4.56 -3.80 4.06
N ASP A 68 -5.48 -4.05 3.15
CA ASP A 68 -5.77 -5.33 2.54
C ASP A 68 -6.08 -5.05 1.07
N VAL A 69 -5.04 -5.11 0.23
CA VAL A 69 -5.13 -4.68 -1.16
C VAL A 69 -4.71 -5.79 -2.11
N THR A 70 -5.33 -5.78 -3.29
CA THR A 70 -4.95 -6.65 -4.39
C THR A 70 -4.18 -5.85 -5.43
N VAL A 71 -3.04 -6.37 -5.85
CA VAL A 71 -2.16 -5.79 -6.86
C VAL A 71 -1.99 -6.79 -8.00
N LEU A 72 -1.98 -6.31 -9.24
CA LEU A 72 -1.73 -7.16 -10.40
C LEU A 72 -0.34 -6.81 -10.94
N PRO A 73 0.66 -7.70 -10.80
CA PRO A 73 1.96 -7.45 -11.40
C PRO A 73 1.85 -7.46 -12.93
N ALA A 74 2.57 -6.56 -13.60
CA ALA A 74 2.42 -6.29 -15.02
C ALA A 74 2.88 -7.41 -15.97
N THR A 75 3.50 -8.50 -15.48
CA THR A 75 3.91 -9.60 -16.35
C THR A 75 2.74 -10.56 -16.58
N SER A 76 2.52 -10.95 -17.84
CA SER A 76 1.35 -11.70 -18.32
C SER A 76 1.13 -13.09 -17.68
N SER A 77 2.05 -13.53 -16.83
CA SER A 77 1.98 -14.78 -16.05
C SER A 77 1.82 -14.56 -14.54
N SER A 78 1.78 -13.32 -14.08
CA SER A 78 1.69 -13.00 -12.65
C SER A 78 0.25 -13.05 -12.16
N LEU A 79 0.01 -13.93 -11.19
CA LEU A 79 -1.23 -13.94 -10.43
C LEU A 79 -1.38 -12.64 -9.63
N ALA A 80 -2.62 -12.21 -9.44
CA ALA A 80 -2.93 -11.13 -8.53
C ALA A 80 -2.39 -11.46 -7.13
N LYS A 81 -1.65 -10.53 -6.54
CA LYS A 81 -1.09 -10.65 -5.19
C LYS A 81 -1.96 -9.89 -4.22
N ARG A 82 -2.25 -10.51 -3.08
CA ARG A 82 -2.88 -9.84 -1.94
C ARG A 82 -1.79 -9.37 -0.98
N VAL A 83 -1.83 -8.10 -0.59
CA VAL A 83 -0.89 -7.46 0.33
C VAL A 83 -1.67 -6.98 1.53
N THR A 84 -1.27 -7.41 2.72
CA THR A 84 -1.95 -7.08 3.98
C THR A 84 -0.98 -6.55 5.01
N PHE A 85 -1.32 -5.47 5.71
CA PHE A 85 -0.61 -5.04 6.91
C PHE A 85 -1.54 -4.31 7.88
N ASP A 86 -1.16 -4.31 9.16
CA ASP A 86 -1.76 -3.53 10.25
C ASP A 86 -0.62 -2.99 11.09
N THR A 87 -0.31 -1.71 10.89
CA THR A 87 0.90 -1.09 11.44
C THR A 87 0.60 0.30 11.98
N VAL A 88 1.33 0.69 13.02
CA VAL A 88 1.35 2.07 13.52
C VAL A 88 2.53 2.81 12.92
N PHE A 89 2.25 3.90 12.21
CA PHE A 89 3.23 4.79 11.61
C PHE A 89 3.45 6.02 12.50
N GLU A 90 4.72 6.35 12.71
CA GLU A 90 5.15 7.60 13.32
C GLU A 90 5.43 8.61 12.21
N LYS A 91 5.04 9.88 12.42
CA LYS A 91 5.25 10.96 11.46
C LYS A 91 6.73 11.31 11.34
#